data_AF-A0A9R1A3M5-F1
#
_entry.id   AF-A0A9R1A3M5-F1
#
_cell.length_a   1.000
_cell.length_b   1.000
_cell.length_c   1.000
_cell.angle_alpha   90.00
_cell.angle_beta   90.00
_cell.angle_gamma   90.00
#
_symmetry.space_group_name_H-M   'P 1'
#
loop_
_entity.id
_entity.type
_entity.pdbx_description
1 polymer ?
#
loop_
_entity_poly.entity_id
_entity_poly.type
_entity_poly.pdbx_seq_one_letter_code
_entity_poly.pdbx_strand_id
1 'polypeptide(L)'
;MAFPRSPASTVSSYVSTPTVSSCPSSSISTGCSTPATPNPFAVAAISPAAIRHIVSAGHAGEHKPALAATGTPDLTQGKKLQQHQDLPESAAKFPKQEINGWEHPDLCSPSKLLKNVTTSIKEISRWARSSTGSKVNSNIRLLESVFSLIQVVTSTAPHPDHVVAMIRVHEALANLLLVLPKNLFPFLLQHFAQFVDELCPKRGASLSERFGNALHDLRRSIRSGLQVLKDMILDYTSDVVPQGGGIHEITKYLLRYIMSLLDNGTSLKIILVGDEQDGKVAMETLQDIVATLISHLEIMLEKESQRYKDAGLKQMFMVNNVNFVLHQVEGSKIRYLLGDDWVLKHQDQMKDHISSFINISWESVMYCFHVKTNKIPIFSNLPTLQIFNLQFEKTYWTQKTWKVENPLLRSNMRKSVSEKLVQAYSTYLEKHKNKAPKLMKYTPEDLEKLLSDLFEG
;
A
#
# COMPACT_ATOMS: atom_id res chain seq x y z
N MET A 1 53.25 35.20 18.39
CA MET A 1 53.67 33.93 17.76
C MET A 1 53.57 34.11 16.26
N ALA A 2 54.68 33.87 15.57
CA ALA A 2 54.99 34.34 14.22
C ALA A 2 54.56 33.35 13.11
N PHE A 3 54.40 33.93 11.90
CA PHE A 3 54.31 33.35 10.55
C PHE A 3 55.54 32.44 10.16
N PRO A 4 55.83 32.10 8.88
CA PRO A 4 55.18 31.24 7.85
C PRO A 4 56.22 30.39 7.03
N ARG A 5 55.84 29.96 5.79
CA ARG A 5 56.65 29.66 4.56
C ARG A 5 57.36 28.28 4.46
N SER A 6 57.04 27.43 3.47
CA SER A 6 57.39 27.41 2.02
C SER A 6 58.62 26.47 1.73
N PRO A 7 59.12 26.29 0.49
CA PRO A 7 58.94 25.09 -0.34
C PRO A 7 60.26 24.60 -1.01
N ALA A 8 60.16 24.01 -2.22
CA ALA A 8 61.22 23.67 -3.21
C ALA A 8 61.75 22.22 -3.09
N SER A 9 62.13 21.49 -4.15
CA SER A 9 62.50 21.78 -5.56
C SER A 9 62.48 20.45 -6.36
N THR A 10 61.90 20.34 -7.55
CA THR A 10 62.41 20.65 -8.93
C THR A 10 63.40 19.62 -9.55
N VAL A 11 63.18 19.33 -10.85
CA VAL A 11 64.13 18.91 -11.94
C VAL A 11 64.36 17.39 -12.12
N SER A 12 64.37 16.75 -13.31
CA SER A 12 63.98 17.08 -14.70
C SER A 12 64.12 15.84 -15.61
N SER A 13 63.29 15.79 -16.67
CA SER A 13 63.52 15.34 -18.07
C SER A 13 64.28 14.05 -18.44
N TYR A 14 63.72 13.28 -19.38
CA TYR A 14 64.25 12.92 -20.73
C TYR A 14 63.40 11.73 -21.25
N VAL A 15 62.37 11.95 -22.09
CA VAL A 15 62.36 11.86 -23.58
C VAL A 15 62.86 10.52 -24.13
N SER A 16 61.97 9.74 -24.76
CA SER A 16 62.07 9.24 -26.16
C SER A 16 60.97 8.23 -26.51
N THR A 17 60.05 8.62 -27.39
CA THR A 17 59.32 7.77 -28.36
C THR A 17 60.21 7.58 -29.60
N PRO A 18 60.10 6.51 -30.46
CA PRO A 18 58.94 6.37 -31.35
C PRO A 18 58.54 4.93 -31.83
N THR A 19 57.30 4.86 -32.33
CA THR A 19 56.62 4.01 -33.37
C THR A 19 57.38 2.84 -34.04
N VAL A 20 56.74 1.73 -34.48
CA VAL A 20 55.89 1.59 -35.70
C VAL A 20 55.29 0.16 -35.80
N SER A 21 54.02 0.05 -36.25
CA SER A 21 53.27 -1.00 -37.05
C SER A 21 53.58 -2.51 -36.91
N SER A 22 52.70 -3.50 -37.12
CA SER A 22 51.57 -3.67 -38.06
C SER A 22 50.85 -5.02 -37.78
N CYS A 23 49.55 -5.10 -38.03
CA CYS A 23 48.72 -6.34 -38.13
C CYS A 23 49.07 -7.15 -39.42
N PRO A 24 48.39 -8.26 -39.84
CA PRO A 24 47.19 -8.98 -39.30
C PRO A 24 47.27 -10.54 -39.37
N SER A 25 46.22 -11.26 -38.92
CA SER A 25 45.56 -12.38 -39.66
C SER A 25 44.43 -13.09 -38.87
N SER A 26 43.26 -13.13 -39.53
CA SER A 26 42.09 -14.04 -39.51
C SER A 26 42.36 -15.52 -39.14
N SER A 27 41.45 -16.42 -38.73
CA SER A 27 39.97 -16.64 -38.78
C SER A 27 39.71 -18.00 -38.05
N ILE A 28 38.58 -18.41 -37.46
CA ILE A 28 37.32 -18.90 -38.06
C ILE A 28 36.31 -19.25 -36.93
N SER A 29 35.05 -18.87 -37.17
CA SER A 29 33.72 -19.31 -36.70
C SER A 29 33.53 -20.64 -35.94
N THR A 30 32.65 -20.63 -34.93
CA THR A 30 31.39 -21.43 -34.93
C THR A 30 30.43 -20.91 -33.84
N GLY A 31 29.20 -20.59 -34.23
CA GLY A 31 28.15 -20.11 -33.34
C GLY A 31 27.34 -21.25 -32.71
N CYS A 32 26.81 -20.98 -31.52
CA CYS A 32 25.61 -21.63 -31.01
C CYS A 32 24.83 -20.61 -30.17
N SER A 33 23.53 -20.52 -30.44
CA SER A 33 22.60 -19.51 -29.94
C SER A 33 21.81 -20.02 -28.73
N THR A 34 21.27 -19.07 -27.95
CA THR A 34 20.19 -19.12 -26.92
C THR A 34 20.62 -19.15 -25.44
N PRO A 35 19.78 -18.62 -24.51
CA PRO A 35 19.26 -17.25 -24.50
C PRO A 35 19.52 -16.55 -23.14
N ALA A 36 19.68 -15.22 -23.17
CA ALA A 36 19.72 -14.40 -21.97
C ALA A 36 18.33 -14.38 -21.30
N THR A 37 18.31 -14.67 -20.00
CA THR A 37 17.17 -14.50 -19.09
C THR A 37 16.70 -13.05 -19.04
N PRO A 38 15.38 -12.76 -19.13
CA PRO A 38 14.89 -11.39 -19.00
C PRO A 38 14.93 -10.92 -17.54
N ASN A 39 15.43 -9.70 -17.36
CA ASN A 39 15.44 -8.94 -16.12
C ASN A 39 13.98 -8.61 -15.69
N PRO A 40 13.52 -8.97 -14.48
CA PRO A 40 12.11 -8.79 -14.07
C PRO A 40 11.70 -7.35 -13.71
N PHE A 41 12.56 -6.34 -13.91
CA PHE A 41 12.29 -4.94 -13.54
C PHE A 41 12.09 -3.95 -14.69
N ALA A 42 11.90 -4.42 -15.93
CA ALA A 42 11.59 -3.53 -17.06
C ALA A 42 10.08 -3.45 -17.31
N VAL A 43 9.39 -2.52 -16.65
CA VAL A 43 8.05 -2.09 -17.08
C VAL A 43 8.23 -1.01 -18.16
N ALA A 44 7.87 -1.36 -19.38
CA ALA A 44 7.87 -0.45 -20.52
C ALA A 44 6.83 0.67 -20.32
N ALA A 45 7.26 1.92 -20.53
CA ALA A 45 6.37 3.07 -20.61
C ALA A 45 5.45 2.94 -21.83
N ILE A 46 4.14 2.88 -21.60
CA ILE A 46 3.12 2.96 -22.66
C ILE A 46 2.70 4.43 -22.79
N SER A 47 2.99 5.02 -23.95
CA SER A 47 2.60 6.37 -24.34
C SER A 47 1.13 6.40 -24.84
N PRO A 48 0.28 7.35 -24.40
CA PRO A 48 -1.11 7.40 -24.81
C PRO A 48 -1.27 8.19 -26.12
N ALA A 49 -1.06 7.53 -27.25
CA ALA A 49 -1.34 8.12 -28.57
C ALA A 49 -1.85 7.07 -29.58
N ALA A 50 -2.97 6.41 -29.27
CA ALA A 50 -3.82 5.79 -30.28
C ALA A 50 -5.16 5.42 -29.63
N ILE A 51 -6.19 6.24 -29.84
CA ILE A 51 -7.59 5.86 -30.06
C ILE A 51 -8.31 7.16 -30.47
N ARG A 52 -8.53 7.33 -31.77
CA ARG A 52 -9.53 8.24 -32.33
C ARG A 52 -10.20 7.56 -33.51
N HIS A 53 -11.53 7.75 -33.56
CA HIS A 53 -12.51 7.32 -34.58
C HIS A 53 -12.83 5.82 -34.53
N ILE A 54 -14.08 5.39 -34.32
CA ILE A 54 -15.26 5.65 -35.15
C ILE A 54 -16.54 5.80 -34.28
N VAL A 55 -17.42 6.73 -34.66
CA VAL A 55 -18.81 6.89 -34.19
C VAL A 55 -19.77 6.64 -35.37
N SER A 56 -20.99 6.21 -35.03
CA SER A 56 -22.27 6.22 -35.79
C SER A 56 -22.61 4.87 -36.46
N ALA A 57 -23.86 4.38 -36.52
CA ALA A 57 -25.22 4.91 -36.34
C ALA A 57 -26.10 3.73 -35.81
N GLY A 58 -27.30 3.83 -35.24
CA GLY A 58 -28.41 4.79 -35.33
C GLY A 58 -29.66 4.05 -35.81
N HIS A 59 -30.78 4.16 -35.07
CA HIS A 59 -32.22 3.99 -35.40
C HIS A 59 -32.96 3.33 -34.24
N ALA A 60 -34.25 3.56 -33.95
CA ALA A 60 -35.24 4.62 -34.16
C ALA A 60 -36.55 4.03 -33.59
N GLY A 61 -37.47 4.88 -33.11
CA GLY A 61 -38.87 4.49 -32.85
C GLY A 61 -39.26 4.35 -31.39
N GLU A 62 -40.35 4.90 -30.86
CA GLU A 62 -41.26 6.00 -31.21
C GLU A 62 -42.27 6.08 -30.04
N HIS A 63 -42.72 7.30 -29.72
CA HIS A 63 -43.99 7.72 -29.10
C HIS A 63 -44.59 7.01 -27.86
N LYS A 64 -44.68 7.64 -26.66
CA LYS A 64 -45.58 8.74 -26.14
C LYS A 64 -46.84 8.20 -25.39
N PRO A 65 -47.59 9.00 -24.60
CA PRO A 65 -47.42 9.15 -23.14
C PRO A 65 -48.75 9.00 -22.32
N ALA A 66 -48.68 9.01 -20.97
CA ALA A 66 -49.78 9.38 -20.03
C ALA A 66 -49.36 9.00 -18.60
N LEU A 67 -49.76 9.61 -17.48
CA LEU A 67 -50.41 10.85 -17.08
C LEU A 67 -50.27 10.87 -15.54
N ALA A 68 -50.26 12.05 -14.93
CA ALA A 68 -50.06 12.26 -13.50
C ALA A 68 -51.28 11.88 -12.62
N ALA A 69 -51.02 11.48 -11.36
CA ALA A 69 -51.87 11.66 -10.18
C ALA A 69 -51.06 11.22 -8.94
N THR A 70 -50.55 12.14 -8.09
CA THR A 70 -51.15 12.64 -6.83
C THR A 70 -51.63 11.54 -5.87
N GLY A 71 -51.01 11.47 -4.67
CA GLY A 71 -51.58 10.80 -3.50
C GLY A 71 -50.56 10.20 -2.54
N THR A 72 -50.16 10.94 -1.51
CA THR A 72 -49.71 10.42 -0.20
C THR A 72 -50.84 10.66 0.81
N PRO A 73 -50.76 10.18 2.07
CA PRO A 73 -50.25 8.90 2.60
C PRO A 73 -51.29 8.23 3.54
N ASP A 74 -51.13 6.96 3.94
CA ASP A 74 -51.46 6.60 5.34
C ASP A 74 -50.87 5.26 5.81
N LEU A 75 -50.64 5.22 7.13
CA LEU A 75 -50.13 4.15 7.97
C LEU A 75 -51.03 2.90 7.99
N THR A 76 -50.43 1.72 8.18
CA THR A 76 -50.71 0.86 9.36
C THR A 76 -49.82 -0.38 9.43
N GLN A 77 -49.59 -0.79 10.68
CA GLN A 77 -48.75 -1.89 11.17
C GLN A 77 -49.25 -3.29 10.74
N GLY A 78 -48.33 -4.27 10.67
CA GLY A 78 -48.61 -5.60 11.22
C GLY A 78 -48.18 -6.83 10.42
N LYS A 79 -47.19 -7.55 10.99
CA LYS A 79 -46.96 -9.01 10.95
C LYS A 79 -46.50 -9.71 9.66
N LYS A 80 -45.21 -10.11 9.72
CA LYS A 80 -44.66 -11.48 9.57
C LYS A 80 -45.36 -12.41 8.57
N LEU A 81 -44.67 -12.71 7.47
CA LEU A 81 -44.62 -14.07 6.91
C LEU A 81 -43.23 -14.33 6.32
N GLN A 82 -42.68 -15.51 6.63
CA GLN A 82 -41.39 -16.02 6.18
C GLN A 82 -41.37 -16.23 4.67
N GLN A 83 -40.24 -15.93 4.03
CA GLN A 83 -39.74 -16.70 2.90
C GLN A 83 -38.22 -16.72 2.92
N HIS A 84 -37.68 -17.94 2.99
CA HIS A 84 -36.31 -18.30 2.68
C HIS A 84 -35.99 -17.91 1.24
N GLN A 85 -34.85 -17.28 1.02
CA GLN A 85 -34.10 -17.42 -0.23
C GLN A 85 -32.61 -17.21 0.03
N ASP A 86 -31.84 -18.21 -0.41
CA ASP A 86 -30.41 -18.34 -0.30
C ASP A 86 -29.62 -17.30 -1.14
N LEU A 87 -28.51 -16.85 -0.55
CA LEU A 87 -27.22 -16.31 -1.03
C LEU A 87 -27.06 -15.77 -2.49
N PRO A 88 -26.20 -14.73 -2.70
CA PRO A 88 -24.76 -14.96 -2.57
C PRO A 88 -24.01 -13.97 -1.67
N GLU A 89 -22.96 -14.49 -1.03
CA GLU A 89 -21.94 -13.78 -0.27
C GLU A 89 -21.43 -12.54 -0.99
N SER A 90 -21.67 -11.38 -0.37
CA SER A 90 -21.03 -10.12 -0.72
C SER A 90 -19.69 -10.05 0.02
N ALA A 91 -18.62 -10.48 -0.65
CA ALA A 91 -17.25 -10.23 -0.24
C ALA A 91 -16.88 -8.77 -0.56
N ALA A 92 -16.85 -7.92 0.49
CA ALA A 92 -15.93 -6.79 0.69
C ALA A 92 -16.55 -5.85 1.74
N LYS A 93 -16.15 -5.98 3.01
CA LYS A 93 -16.41 -4.91 4.00
C LYS A 93 -15.29 -4.79 5.03
N PHE A 94 -14.69 -3.60 5.07
CA PHE A 94 -14.09 -2.97 6.26
C PHE A 94 -14.12 -1.44 6.05
N PRO A 95 -14.21 -0.57 7.09
CA PRO A 95 -14.24 -0.82 8.54
C PRO A 95 -15.27 0.03 9.35
N LYS A 96 -15.40 -0.25 10.66
CA LYS A 96 -15.86 0.73 11.68
C LYS A 96 -14.90 0.70 12.87
N GLN A 97 -14.29 1.84 13.18
CA GLN A 97 -13.37 2.01 14.30
C GLN A 97 -14.10 2.08 15.64
N GLU A 98 -13.58 1.40 16.67
CA GLU A 98 -13.14 2.06 17.90
C GLU A 98 -11.93 1.32 18.51
N ILE A 99 -10.81 2.01 18.35
CA ILE A 99 -9.56 2.07 19.12
C ILE A 99 -9.60 1.27 20.45
N ASN A 100 -8.79 0.21 20.52
CA ASN A 100 -8.41 -0.65 21.68
C ASN A 100 -8.96 -2.09 21.76
N GLY A 101 -9.86 -2.51 20.85
CA GLY A 101 -10.34 -3.89 20.77
C GLY A 101 -10.19 -4.46 19.36
N TRP A 102 -9.10 -5.19 19.09
CA TRP A 102 -8.85 -5.86 17.79
C TRP A 102 -9.64 -7.16 17.64
N GLU A 103 -10.96 -7.11 17.80
CA GLU A 103 -11.86 -8.23 17.54
C GLU A 103 -13.02 -7.73 16.67
N HIS A 104 -13.01 -8.10 15.38
CA HIS A 104 -14.18 -7.93 14.52
C HIS A 104 -15.29 -8.89 15.01
N PRO A 105 -16.56 -8.45 15.09
CA PRO A 105 -17.66 -9.23 15.71
C PRO A 105 -17.85 -10.63 15.12
N ASP A 106 -17.53 -10.80 13.84
CA ASP A 106 -17.68 -12.09 13.13
C ASP A 106 -16.35 -12.84 12.88
N LEU A 107 -15.19 -12.34 13.36
CA LEU A 107 -13.86 -12.97 13.16
C LEU A 107 -13.23 -13.48 14.47
N CYS A 108 -14.05 -13.73 15.49
CA CYS A 108 -13.55 -13.91 16.86
C CYS A 108 -13.13 -15.34 17.26
N SER A 109 -13.18 -16.35 16.38
CA SER A 109 -12.89 -17.73 16.80
C SER A 109 -11.39 -18.10 16.79
N PRO A 110 -10.62 -17.89 15.70
CA PRO A 110 -9.30 -18.51 15.60
C PRO A 110 -8.14 -17.69 16.21
N SER A 111 -8.27 -16.36 16.31
CA SER A 111 -7.22 -15.50 16.91
C SER A 111 -7.08 -15.71 18.43
N LYS A 112 -8.20 -15.85 19.14
CA LYS A 112 -8.20 -16.24 20.58
C LYS A 112 -7.58 -17.61 20.78
N LEU A 113 -7.90 -18.55 19.90
CA LEU A 113 -7.36 -19.91 19.93
C LEU A 113 -5.83 -19.89 19.78
N LEU A 114 -5.30 -19.17 18.80
CA LEU A 114 -3.86 -19.04 18.57
C LEU A 114 -3.13 -18.34 19.73
N LYS A 115 -3.77 -17.36 20.39
CA LYS A 115 -3.22 -16.72 21.59
C LYS A 115 -3.13 -17.70 22.76
N ASN A 116 -4.15 -18.54 22.93
CA ASN A 116 -4.14 -19.60 23.94
C ASN A 116 -3.05 -20.62 23.63
N VAL A 117 -2.93 -21.07 22.38
CA VAL A 117 -1.84 -21.96 21.92
C VAL A 117 -0.47 -21.37 22.24
N THR A 118 -0.23 -20.10 21.92
CA THR A 118 1.03 -19.42 22.24
C THR A 118 1.31 -19.43 23.75
N THR A 119 0.29 -19.24 24.58
CA THR A 119 0.41 -19.23 26.05
C THR A 119 0.73 -20.63 26.59
N SER A 120 0.06 -21.66 26.06
CA SER A 120 0.33 -23.07 26.38
C SER A 120 1.76 -23.47 26.03
N ILE A 121 2.25 -23.08 24.84
CA ILE A 121 3.65 -23.33 24.44
C ILE A 121 4.64 -22.68 25.41
N LYS A 122 4.38 -21.45 25.86
CA LYS A 122 5.21 -20.76 26.86
C LYS A 122 5.21 -21.48 28.21
N GLU A 123 4.09 -22.06 28.61
CA GLU A 123 3.99 -22.87 29.84
C GLU A 123 4.82 -24.15 29.74
N ILE A 124 4.68 -24.90 28.65
CA ILE A 124 5.47 -26.11 28.38
C ILE A 124 6.97 -25.76 28.34
N SER A 125 7.34 -24.65 27.70
CA SER A 125 8.73 -24.17 27.64
C SER A 125 9.30 -23.83 29.02
N ARG A 126 8.51 -23.21 29.91
CA ARG A 126 8.91 -22.95 31.31
C ARG A 126 9.09 -24.24 32.08
N TRP A 127 8.16 -25.19 31.95
CA TRP A 127 8.27 -26.49 32.58
C TRP A 127 9.53 -27.24 32.12
N ALA A 128 9.76 -27.30 30.81
CA ALA A 128 10.93 -27.96 30.22
C ALA A 128 12.27 -27.36 30.68
N ARG A 129 12.33 -26.07 30.99
CA ARG A 129 13.54 -25.45 31.58
C ARG A 129 13.71 -25.70 33.07
N SER A 130 12.61 -25.86 33.80
CA SER A 130 12.64 -26.09 35.24
C SER A 130 13.06 -27.52 35.60
N SER A 131 12.94 -28.46 34.66
CA SER A 131 13.17 -29.90 34.86
C SER A 131 12.50 -30.44 36.14
N THR A 132 11.30 -29.93 36.45
CA THR A 132 10.55 -30.36 37.62
C THR A 132 9.66 -31.55 37.28
N GLY A 133 9.58 -32.52 38.19
CA GLY A 133 8.63 -33.65 38.09
C GLY A 133 7.18 -33.27 38.38
N SER A 134 6.88 -31.97 38.54
CA SER A 134 5.54 -31.49 38.82
C SER A 134 4.71 -31.40 37.53
N LYS A 135 3.47 -31.87 37.58
CA LYS A 135 2.47 -31.76 36.49
C LYS A 135 2.90 -32.34 35.13
N VAL A 136 3.79 -33.34 35.11
CA VAL A 136 4.29 -33.98 33.88
C VAL A 136 3.15 -34.40 32.95
N ASN A 137 2.17 -35.16 33.44
CA ASN A 137 1.03 -35.63 32.64
C ASN A 137 0.18 -34.48 32.08
N SER A 138 -0.04 -33.44 32.89
CA SER A 138 -0.80 -32.26 32.46
C SER A 138 -0.08 -31.52 31.34
N ASN A 139 1.25 -31.38 31.43
CA ASN A 139 2.06 -30.71 30.41
C ASN A 139 2.17 -31.52 29.11
N ILE A 140 2.26 -32.86 29.21
CA ILE A 140 2.22 -33.75 28.04
C ILE A 140 0.86 -33.60 27.32
N ARG A 141 -0.26 -33.69 28.05
CA ARG A 141 -1.60 -33.47 27.48
C ARG A 141 -1.78 -32.07 26.88
N LEU A 142 -1.16 -31.05 27.50
CA LEU A 142 -1.17 -29.69 26.96
C LEU A 142 -0.42 -29.60 25.63
N LEU A 143 0.70 -30.32 25.49
CA LEU A 143 1.46 -30.42 24.24
C LEU A 143 0.66 -31.12 23.14
N GLU A 144 -0.02 -32.22 23.46
CA GLU A 144 -0.96 -32.89 22.55
C GLU A 144 -2.04 -31.93 22.05
N SER A 145 -2.67 -31.19 22.98
CA SER A 145 -3.69 -30.19 22.67
C SER A 145 -3.15 -29.09 21.76
N VAL A 146 -1.91 -28.61 21.98
CA VAL A 146 -1.25 -27.63 21.10
C VAL A 146 -1.17 -28.14 19.66
N PHE A 147 -0.73 -29.39 19.44
CA PHE A 147 -0.65 -29.95 18.10
C PHE A 147 -2.01 -30.08 17.43
N SER A 148 -3.02 -30.59 18.15
CA SER A 148 -4.38 -30.70 17.61
C SER A 148 -4.96 -29.33 17.25
N LEU A 149 -4.74 -28.31 18.09
CA LEU A 149 -5.22 -26.95 17.81
C LEU A 149 -4.51 -26.31 16.61
N ILE A 150 -3.20 -26.52 16.47
CA ILE A 150 -2.46 -26.07 15.29
C ILE A 150 -3.05 -26.72 14.04
N GLN A 151 -3.23 -28.04 14.05
CA GLN A 151 -3.82 -28.78 12.92
C GLN A 151 -5.21 -28.26 12.56
N VAL A 152 -6.06 -27.99 13.56
CA VAL A 152 -7.39 -27.40 13.33
C VAL A 152 -7.26 -26.06 12.62
N VAL A 153 -6.42 -25.15 13.13
CA VAL A 153 -6.28 -23.80 12.55
C VAL A 153 -5.67 -23.85 11.16
N THR A 154 -4.62 -24.65 10.93
CA THR A 154 -3.96 -24.75 9.63
C THR A 154 -4.80 -25.47 8.57
N SER A 155 -5.80 -26.25 8.99
CA SER A 155 -6.78 -26.90 8.10
C SER A 155 -7.96 -25.98 7.73
N THR A 156 -8.14 -24.85 8.41
CA THR A 156 -9.17 -23.86 8.03
C THR A 156 -8.78 -23.09 6.77
N ALA A 157 -9.76 -22.47 6.11
CA ALA A 157 -9.50 -21.61 4.97
C ALA A 157 -8.48 -20.52 5.33
N PRO A 158 -7.42 -20.32 4.52
CA PRO A 158 -6.41 -19.30 4.79
C PRO A 158 -7.04 -17.91 4.86
N HIS A 159 -6.71 -17.14 5.89
CA HIS A 159 -7.21 -15.78 6.09
C HIS A 159 -6.13 -14.87 6.69
N PRO A 160 -6.00 -13.60 6.25
CA PRO A 160 -4.92 -12.72 6.71
C PRO A 160 -4.94 -12.42 8.21
N ASP A 161 -6.12 -12.36 8.82
CA ASP A 161 -6.26 -12.02 10.24
C ASP A 161 -5.51 -12.98 11.16
N HIS A 162 -5.31 -14.22 10.72
CA HIS A 162 -4.62 -15.24 11.51
C HIS A 162 -3.10 -15.23 11.29
N VAL A 163 -2.61 -14.61 10.22
CA VAL A 163 -1.20 -14.69 9.80
C VAL A 163 -0.25 -14.25 10.90
N VAL A 164 -0.45 -13.06 11.48
CA VAL A 164 0.43 -12.55 12.54
C VAL A 164 0.42 -13.45 13.77
N ALA A 165 -0.74 -13.99 14.14
CA ALA A 165 -0.87 -14.90 15.27
C ALA A 165 -0.20 -16.26 14.98
N MET A 166 -0.34 -16.79 13.76
CA MET A 166 0.32 -18.02 13.32
C MET A 166 1.84 -17.87 13.28
N ILE A 167 2.38 -16.71 12.87
CA ILE A 167 3.83 -16.44 12.93
C ILE A 167 4.34 -16.54 14.37
N ARG A 168 3.61 -15.98 15.33
CA ARG A 168 3.95 -16.05 16.76
C ARG A 168 3.88 -17.47 17.31
N VAL A 169 2.88 -18.26 16.90
CA VAL A 169 2.77 -19.67 17.26
C VAL A 169 3.93 -20.47 16.67
N HIS A 170 4.26 -20.24 15.39
CA HIS A 170 5.40 -20.87 14.72
C HIS A 170 6.71 -20.59 15.45
N GLU A 171 6.98 -19.32 15.78
CA GLU A 171 8.17 -18.94 16.55
C GLU A 171 8.21 -19.60 17.94
N ALA A 172 7.09 -19.59 18.67
CA ALA A 172 7.01 -20.22 19.99
C ALA A 172 7.26 -21.74 19.89
N LEU A 173 6.70 -22.39 18.88
CA LEU A 173 6.84 -23.83 18.66
C LEU A 173 8.27 -24.20 18.25
N ALA A 174 8.90 -23.43 17.36
CA ALA A 174 10.29 -23.60 16.96
C ALA A 174 11.24 -23.45 18.16
N ASN A 175 11.00 -22.45 19.02
CA ASN A 175 11.77 -22.26 20.25
C ASN A 175 11.56 -23.42 21.24
N LEU A 176 10.36 -23.99 21.32
CA LEU A 176 10.09 -25.15 22.17
C LEU A 176 10.87 -26.39 21.69
N LEU A 177 10.94 -26.62 20.38
CA LEU A 177 11.71 -27.72 19.78
C LEU A 177 13.20 -27.66 20.15
N LEU A 178 13.78 -26.47 20.36
CA LEU A 178 15.17 -26.32 20.80
C LEU A 178 15.39 -26.67 22.29
N VAL A 179 14.34 -26.56 23.12
CA VAL A 179 14.41 -26.74 24.58
C VAL A 179 14.13 -28.19 24.99
N LEU A 180 13.15 -28.84 24.35
CA LEU A 180 12.68 -30.17 24.76
C LEU A 180 13.81 -31.23 24.72
N PRO A 181 14.55 -31.43 23.61
CA PRO A 181 15.61 -32.44 23.51
C PRO A 181 16.73 -32.24 24.53
N LYS A 182 17.07 -30.99 24.84
CA LYS A 182 18.21 -30.65 25.69
C LYS A 182 17.93 -30.85 27.17
N ASN A 183 16.72 -30.52 27.60
CA ASN A 183 16.41 -30.46 29.04
C ASN A 183 15.42 -31.54 29.48
N LEU A 184 14.38 -31.77 28.67
CA LEU A 184 13.24 -32.59 29.10
C LEU A 184 13.45 -34.07 28.81
N PHE A 185 14.00 -34.43 27.64
CA PHE A 185 14.22 -35.83 27.29
C PHE A 185 15.16 -36.57 28.26
N PRO A 186 16.33 -36.02 28.64
CA PRO A 186 17.19 -36.68 29.63
C PRO A 186 16.49 -36.86 30.99
N PHE A 187 15.76 -35.84 31.44
CA PHE A 187 15.02 -35.88 32.70
C PHE A 187 13.90 -36.94 32.69
N LEU A 188 13.12 -37.00 31.60
CA LEU A 188 12.03 -37.97 31.47
C LEU A 188 12.56 -39.40 31.32
N LEU A 189 13.63 -39.62 30.58
CA LEU A 189 14.29 -40.93 30.50
C LEU A 189 14.76 -41.42 31.87
N GLN A 190 15.29 -40.52 32.70
CA GLN A 190 15.83 -40.87 34.01
C GLN A 190 14.77 -41.11 35.08
N HIS A 191 13.68 -40.34 35.08
CA HIS A 191 12.72 -40.33 36.19
C HIS A 191 11.30 -40.77 35.82
N PHE A 192 11.00 -40.86 34.52
CA PHE A 192 9.62 -40.97 34.01
C PHE A 192 9.57 -41.80 32.70
N ALA A 193 10.34 -42.88 32.62
CA ALA A 193 10.54 -43.68 31.40
C ALA A 193 9.22 -44.15 30.74
N GLN A 194 8.18 -44.43 31.53
CA GLN A 194 6.86 -44.80 31.01
C GLN A 194 6.20 -43.74 30.10
N PHE A 195 6.57 -42.46 30.25
CA PHE A 195 6.05 -41.35 29.43
C PHE A 195 6.90 -41.09 28.18
N VAL A 196 8.08 -41.68 28.10
CA VAL A 196 8.91 -41.61 26.91
C VAL A 196 8.23 -42.35 25.76
N ASP A 197 7.54 -43.46 26.04
CA ASP A 197 6.72 -44.17 25.05
C ASP A 197 5.49 -43.34 24.59
N GLU A 198 4.98 -42.39 25.39
CA GLU A 198 3.86 -41.50 25.00
C GLU A 198 4.34 -40.36 24.08
N LEU A 199 5.52 -39.80 24.36
CA LEU A 199 6.16 -38.78 23.51
C LEU A 199 6.79 -39.38 22.24
N CYS A 200 7.32 -40.60 22.34
CA CYS A 200 7.92 -41.35 21.24
C CYS A 200 7.20 -42.69 21.08
N PRO A 201 5.97 -42.68 20.53
CA PRO A 201 5.17 -43.89 20.42
C PRO A 201 5.80 -44.92 19.47
N LYS A 202 5.72 -46.20 19.84
CA LYS A 202 6.13 -47.34 18.98
C LYS A 202 5.29 -47.45 17.70
N ARG A 203 4.09 -46.83 17.68
CA ARG A 203 3.16 -46.79 16.55
C ARG A 203 2.54 -45.38 16.48
N GLY A 204 2.72 -44.70 15.36
CA GLY A 204 2.32 -43.29 15.18
C GLY A 204 3.51 -42.38 14.89
N ALA A 205 3.25 -41.10 14.63
CA ALA A 205 4.30 -40.12 14.32
C ALA A 205 5.13 -39.81 15.58
N SER A 206 6.46 -39.77 15.42
CA SER A 206 7.36 -39.38 16.51
C SER A 206 7.14 -37.92 16.94
N LEU A 207 7.55 -37.54 18.17
CA LEU A 207 7.45 -36.13 18.58
C LEU A 207 8.14 -35.19 17.58
N SER A 208 9.32 -35.56 17.10
CA SER A 208 10.07 -34.78 16.10
C SER A 208 9.29 -34.61 14.81
N GLU A 209 8.65 -35.68 14.33
CA GLU A 209 7.82 -35.65 13.12
C GLU A 209 6.60 -34.76 13.32
N ARG A 210 5.95 -34.82 14.48
CA ARG A 210 4.79 -33.98 14.80
C ARG A 210 5.14 -32.50 14.89
N PHE A 211 6.29 -32.16 15.48
CA PHE A 211 6.83 -30.79 15.42
C PHE A 211 7.11 -30.35 13.99
N GLY A 212 7.76 -31.21 13.19
CA GLY A 212 8.03 -30.95 11.78
C GLY A 212 6.76 -30.66 10.99
N ASN A 213 5.75 -31.52 11.11
CA ASN A 213 4.46 -31.37 10.45
C ASN A 213 3.74 -30.10 10.89
N ALA A 214 3.67 -29.81 12.19
CA ALA A 214 3.02 -28.60 12.70
C ALA A 214 3.71 -27.31 12.22
N LEU A 215 5.05 -27.27 12.21
CA LEU A 215 5.81 -26.13 11.68
C LEU A 215 5.62 -25.99 10.16
N HIS A 216 5.62 -27.10 9.42
CA HIS A 216 5.34 -27.11 7.99
C HIS A 216 3.94 -26.58 7.67
N ASP A 217 2.91 -27.05 8.37
CA ASP A 217 1.53 -26.64 8.15
C ASP A 217 1.32 -25.16 8.50
N LEU A 218 1.96 -24.66 9.55
CA LEU A 218 1.96 -23.23 9.87
C LEU A 218 2.63 -22.41 8.76
N ARG A 219 3.80 -22.83 8.26
CA ARG A 219 4.49 -22.13 7.16
C ARG A 219 3.62 -22.08 5.90
N ARG A 220 3.03 -23.22 5.52
CA ARG A 220 2.10 -23.30 4.39
C ARG A 220 0.90 -22.35 4.58
N SER A 221 0.23 -22.42 5.74
CA SER A 221 -0.96 -21.60 6.02
C SER A 221 -0.65 -20.11 6.07
N ILE A 222 0.50 -19.71 6.63
CA ILE A 222 0.97 -18.32 6.64
C ILE A 222 1.20 -17.80 5.22
N ARG A 223 1.90 -18.57 4.37
CA ARG A 223 2.14 -18.18 2.96
C ARG A 223 0.83 -18.06 2.19
N SER A 224 -0.08 -19.02 2.35
CA SER A 224 -1.42 -18.94 1.74
C SER A 224 -2.22 -17.74 2.24
N GLY A 225 -2.19 -17.43 3.54
CA GLY A 225 -2.87 -16.27 4.10
C GLY A 225 -2.31 -14.93 3.60
N LEU A 226 -0.99 -14.85 3.40
CA LEU A 226 -0.35 -13.69 2.77
C LEU A 226 -0.74 -13.55 1.29
N GLN A 227 -0.88 -14.66 0.56
CA GLN A 227 -1.38 -14.63 -0.81
C GLN A 227 -2.82 -14.14 -0.87
N VAL A 228 -3.70 -14.68 -0.03
CA VAL A 228 -5.10 -14.24 0.08
C VAL A 228 -5.17 -12.74 0.42
N LEU A 229 -4.30 -12.23 1.30
CA LEU A 229 -4.24 -10.79 1.58
C LEU A 229 -3.96 -9.96 0.32
N LYS A 230 -2.96 -10.35 -0.48
CA LYS A 230 -2.58 -9.64 -1.70
C LYS A 230 -3.74 -9.59 -2.69
N ASP A 231 -4.44 -10.71 -2.85
CA ASP A 231 -5.58 -10.82 -3.76
C ASP A 231 -6.76 -9.95 -3.25
N MET A 232 -7.08 -10.03 -1.96
CA MET A 232 -8.16 -9.22 -1.36
C MET A 232 -7.91 -7.72 -1.44
N ILE A 233 -6.65 -7.25 -1.38
CA ILE A 233 -6.35 -5.82 -1.53
C ILE A 233 -6.65 -5.33 -2.94
N LEU A 234 -6.36 -6.12 -3.97
CA LEU A 234 -6.64 -5.75 -5.36
C LEU A 234 -8.15 -5.69 -5.64
N ASP A 235 -8.89 -6.64 -5.09
CA ASP A 235 -10.34 -6.73 -5.28
C ASP A 235 -11.13 -5.79 -4.37
N TYR A 236 -10.48 -5.25 -3.33
CA TYR A 236 -11.11 -4.35 -2.39
C TYR A 236 -11.75 -3.16 -3.12
N THR A 237 -12.99 -2.88 -2.73
CA THR A 237 -13.78 -1.75 -3.22
C THR A 237 -14.50 -1.17 -2.01
N SER A 238 -14.41 0.14 -1.82
CA SER A 238 -15.06 0.78 -0.67
C SER A 238 -16.53 1.08 -0.96
N ASP A 239 -17.40 1.07 0.05
CA ASP A 239 -18.77 1.56 -0.13
C ASP A 239 -18.75 3.06 -0.53
N VAL A 240 -17.87 3.83 0.12
CA VAL A 240 -17.74 5.28 -0.07
C VAL A 240 -16.27 5.70 -0.12
N VAL A 241 -15.96 6.61 -1.05
CA VAL A 241 -14.66 7.29 -1.09
C VAL A 241 -14.65 8.52 -0.17
N PRO A 242 -13.52 8.88 0.46
CA PRO A 242 -13.42 10.03 1.36
C PRO A 242 -13.90 11.34 0.71
N GLN A 243 -14.82 12.04 1.36
CA GLN A 243 -15.23 13.36 0.89
C GLN A 243 -14.03 14.31 0.89
N GLY A 244 -13.86 15.09 -0.18
CA GLY A 244 -12.73 16.01 -0.32
C GLY A 244 -11.37 15.36 -0.61
N GLY A 245 -11.34 14.07 -0.98
CA GLY A 245 -10.12 13.39 -1.42
C GLY A 245 -9.15 13.07 -0.28
N GLY A 246 -9.65 12.87 0.94
CA GLY A 246 -8.82 12.53 2.11
C GLY A 246 -8.16 11.15 2.05
N ILE A 247 -7.45 10.80 3.12
CA ILE A 247 -6.75 9.51 3.23
C ILE A 247 -7.78 8.38 3.34
N HIS A 248 -7.60 7.34 2.52
CA HIS A 248 -8.45 6.16 2.55
C HIS A 248 -8.10 5.27 3.75
N GLU A 249 -9.11 4.71 4.42
CA GLU A 249 -8.90 3.95 5.66
C GLU A 249 -8.09 2.66 5.46
N ILE A 250 -8.25 1.99 4.31
CA ILE A 250 -7.42 0.84 3.93
C ILE A 250 -5.92 1.17 3.88
N THR A 251 -5.54 2.41 3.52
CA THR A 251 -4.14 2.87 3.49
C THR A 251 -3.56 2.82 4.90
N LYS A 252 -4.30 3.36 5.89
CA LYS A 252 -3.93 3.33 7.31
C LYS A 252 -3.87 1.91 7.84
N TYR A 253 -4.89 1.12 7.51
CA TYR A 253 -4.99 -0.28 7.93
C TYR A 253 -3.81 -1.12 7.45
N LEU A 254 -3.52 -1.08 6.14
CA LEU A 254 -2.51 -1.94 5.54
C LEU A 254 -1.11 -1.60 6.03
N LEU A 255 -0.77 -0.31 6.18
CA LEU A 255 0.53 0.10 6.71
C LEU A 255 0.72 -0.38 8.16
N ARG A 256 -0.33 -0.33 8.98
CA ARG A 256 -0.31 -0.88 10.34
C ARG A 256 -0.15 -2.41 10.35
N TYR A 257 -0.80 -3.10 9.41
CA TYR A 257 -0.64 -4.54 9.22
C TYR A 257 0.79 -4.90 8.79
N ILE A 258 1.36 -4.18 7.83
CA ILE A 258 2.76 -4.32 7.40
C ILE A 258 3.71 -4.14 8.58
N MET A 259 3.51 -3.10 9.40
CA MET A 259 4.31 -2.92 10.62
C MET A 259 4.23 -4.12 11.57
N SER A 260 3.05 -4.71 11.73
CA SER A 260 2.85 -5.92 12.53
C SER A 260 3.57 -7.15 11.95
N LEU A 261 3.62 -7.29 10.62
CA LEU A 261 4.43 -8.33 9.97
C LEU A 261 5.92 -8.12 10.27
N LEU A 262 6.38 -6.87 10.15
CA LEU A 262 7.78 -6.51 10.39
C LEU A 262 8.18 -6.64 11.86
N ASP A 263 7.26 -6.53 12.82
CA ASP A 263 7.52 -6.83 14.24
C ASP A 263 7.90 -8.30 14.45
N ASN A 264 7.45 -9.18 13.55
CA ASN A 264 7.79 -10.60 13.53
C ASN A 264 8.78 -10.91 12.39
N GLY A 265 9.53 -9.91 11.91
CA GLY A 265 10.30 -10.00 10.66
C GLY A 265 11.37 -11.09 10.63
N THR A 266 12.03 -11.39 11.76
CA THR A 266 13.03 -12.47 11.84
C THR A 266 12.38 -13.83 11.64
N SER A 267 11.30 -14.11 12.38
CA SER A 267 10.52 -15.34 12.26
C SER A 267 9.90 -15.47 10.87
N LEU A 268 9.35 -14.38 10.34
CA LEU A 268 8.75 -14.36 9.02
C LEU A 268 9.78 -14.63 7.92
N LYS A 269 11.00 -14.06 7.99
CA LYS A 269 12.08 -14.39 7.04
C LYS A 269 12.37 -15.89 7.00
N ILE A 270 12.45 -16.55 8.16
CA ILE A 270 12.65 -18.02 8.24
C ILE A 270 11.46 -18.77 7.65
N ILE A 271 10.24 -18.32 7.95
CA ILE A 271 9.00 -18.92 7.43
C ILE A 271 8.91 -18.79 5.91
N LEU A 272 9.43 -17.71 5.33
CA LEU A 272 9.37 -17.46 3.89
C LEU A 272 10.40 -18.27 3.10
N VAL A 273 11.49 -18.71 3.73
CA VAL A 273 12.42 -19.68 3.15
C VAL A 273 11.61 -20.96 2.83
N GLY A 274 11.39 -21.21 1.55
CA GLY A 274 10.70 -22.39 1.02
C GLY A 274 11.36 -23.69 1.48
N ASP A 275 10.57 -24.75 1.62
CA ASP A 275 11.10 -26.10 1.78
C ASP A 275 11.50 -26.66 0.43
N GLU A 276 12.58 -27.44 0.39
CA GLU A 276 13.00 -28.18 -0.82
C GLU A 276 11.88 -29.11 -1.35
N GLN A 277 10.95 -29.53 -0.48
CA GLN A 277 9.79 -30.35 -0.85
C GLN A 277 8.72 -29.60 -1.68
N ASP A 278 8.68 -28.26 -1.65
CA ASP A 278 7.61 -27.46 -2.26
C ASP A 278 8.02 -26.85 -3.60
N GLY A 279 8.76 -27.62 -4.42
CA GLY A 279 9.50 -27.23 -5.65
C GLY A 279 8.75 -26.52 -6.78
N LYS A 280 7.60 -25.91 -6.50
CA LYS A 280 6.80 -25.03 -7.37
C LYS A 280 6.59 -23.60 -6.83
N VAL A 281 6.87 -23.29 -5.57
CA VAL A 281 6.63 -21.95 -5.01
C VAL A 281 7.91 -21.10 -5.09
N ALA A 282 7.88 -20.01 -5.85
CA ALA A 282 8.98 -19.05 -5.87
C ALA A 282 9.26 -18.55 -4.43
N MET A 283 10.52 -18.60 -3.99
CA MET A 283 10.89 -18.02 -2.70
C MET A 283 10.69 -16.52 -2.75
N GLU A 284 9.69 -16.05 -2.02
CA GLU A 284 9.40 -14.64 -1.87
C GLU A 284 10.08 -14.10 -0.60
N THR A 285 10.78 -12.97 -0.71
CA THR A 285 11.40 -12.35 0.46
C THR A 285 10.40 -11.48 1.23
N LEU A 286 10.75 -11.12 2.47
CA LEU A 286 9.96 -10.15 3.24
C LEU A 286 9.86 -8.80 2.52
N GLN A 287 10.91 -8.41 1.78
CA GLN A 287 10.90 -7.19 0.97
C GLN A 287 9.87 -7.29 -0.15
N ASP A 288 9.85 -8.41 -0.88
CA ASP A 288 8.90 -8.64 -1.97
C ASP A 288 7.44 -8.59 -1.49
N ILE A 289 7.14 -9.19 -0.34
CA ILE A 289 5.80 -9.13 0.27
C ILE A 289 5.41 -7.69 0.56
N VAL A 290 6.27 -6.93 1.25
CA VAL A 290 5.96 -5.55 1.64
C VAL A 290 5.81 -4.66 0.40
N ALA A 291 6.71 -4.78 -0.57
CA ALA A 291 6.64 -4.04 -1.82
C ALA A 291 5.37 -4.39 -2.61
N THR A 292 4.99 -5.66 -2.67
CA THR A 292 3.78 -6.12 -3.35
C THR A 292 2.51 -5.61 -2.67
N LEU A 293 2.45 -5.65 -1.33
CA LEU A 293 1.30 -5.12 -0.57
C LEU A 293 1.11 -3.62 -0.80
N ILE A 294 2.19 -2.83 -0.80
CA ILE A 294 2.12 -1.39 -1.07
C ILE A 294 1.72 -1.13 -2.53
N SER A 295 2.31 -1.86 -3.49
CA SER A 295 1.94 -1.76 -4.91
C SER A 295 0.46 -2.08 -5.16
N HIS A 296 -0.06 -3.16 -4.55
CA HIS A 296 -1.48 -3.51 -4.66
C HIS A 296 -2.39 -2.46 -4.04
N LEU A 297 -1.98 -1.86 -2.92
CA LEU A 297 -2.68 -0.72 -2.32
C LEU A 297 -2.73 0.47 -3.28
N GLU A 298 -1.62 0.82 -3.92
CA GLU A 298 -1.56 1.93 -4.89
C GLU A 298 -2.46 1.68 -6.11
N ILE A 299 -2.45 0.46 -6.65
CA ILE A 299 -3.34 0.07 -7.75
C ILE A 299 -4.81 0.20 -7.33
N MET A 300 -5.16 -0.28 -6.14
CA MET A 300 -6.52 -0.17 -5.61
C MET A 300 -6.92 1.30 -5.37
N LEU A 301 -6.02 2.13 -4.84
CA LEU A 301 -6.25 3.56 -4.66
C LEU A 301 -6.48 4.26 -6.00
N GLU A 302 -5.70 3.95 -7.02
CA GLU A 302 -5.91 4.49 -8.37
C GLU A 302 -7.30 4.13 -8.90
N LYS A 303 -7.74 2.87 -8.72
CA LYS A 303 -9.10 2.42 -9.06
C LYS A 303 -10.18 3.20 -8.30
N GLU A 304 -10.05 3.34 -6.98
CA GLU A 304 -11.00 4.10 -6.15
C GLU A 304 -11.02 5.60 -6.53
N SER A 305 -9.89 6.17 -6.93
CA SER A 305 -9.81 7.55 -7.39
C SER A 305 -10.72 7.81 -8.60
N GLN A 306 -10.92 6.81 -9.47
CA GLN A 306 -11.76 6.98 -10.66
C GLN A 306 -13.24 7.23 -10.35
N ARG A 307 -13.67 7.00 -9.10
CA ARG A 307 -15.04 7.27 -8.64
C ARG A 307 -15.32 8.76 -8.45
N TYR A 308 -14.30 9.62 -8.31
CA TYR A 308 -14.51 11.07 -8.29
C TYR A 308 -14.81 11.59 -9.69
N LYS A 309 -15.80 12.47 -9.81
CA LYS A 309 -16.14 13.11 -11.09
C LYS A 309 -15.12 14.19 -11.48
N ASP A 310 -14.63 14.93 -10.50
CA ASP A 310 -13.66 16.01 -10.70
C ASP A 310 -12.25 15.43 -10.82
N ALA A 311 -11.58 15.69 -11.94
CA ALA A 311 -10.24 15.17 -12.22
C ALA A 311 -9.16 15.74 -11.28
N GLY A 312 -9.33 16.97 -10.80
CA GLY A 312 -8.48 17.55 -9.78
C GLY A 312 -8.65 16.82 -8.45
N LEU A 313 -9.89 16.50 -8.08
CA LEU A 313 -10.17 15.73 -6.86
C LEU A 313 -9.60 14.30 -6.92
N LYS A 314 -9.56 13.66 -8.10
CA LYS A 314 -8.84 12.39 -8.29
C LYS A 314 -7.36 12.52 -7.90
N GLN A 315 -6.69 13.55 -8.41
CA GLN A 315 -5.28 13.77 -8.10
C GLN A 315 -5.07 14.17 -6.64
N MET A 316 -5.97 14.96 -6.05
CA MET A 316 -5.94 15.30 -4.62
C MET A 316 -5.98 14.05 -3.74
N PHE A 317 -6.86 13.10 -4.08
CA PHE A 317 -6.95 11.81 -3.40
C PHE A 317 -5.63 11.03 -3.47
N MET A 318 -5.01 10.95 -4.65
CA MET A 318 -3.72 10.29 -4.82
C MET A 318 -2.62 11.00 -4.03
N VAL A 319 -2.54 12.33 -4.09
CA VAL A 319 -1.57 13.13 -3.33
C VAL A 319 -1.65 12.84 -1.82
N ASN A 320 -2.85 12.84 -1.24
CA ASN A 320 -3.02 12.56 0.19
C ASN A 320 -2.60 11.15 0.58
N ASN A 321 -2.97 10.14 -0.21
CA ASN A 321 -2.66 8.75 0.11
C ASN A 321 -1.19 8.40 -0.13
N VAL A 322 -0.62 8.81 -1.27
CA VAL A 322 0.81 8.59 -1.58
C VAL A 322 1.69 9.30 -0.56
N ASN A 323 1.38 10.55 -0.19
CA ASN A 323 2.13 11.25 0.85
C ASN A 323 2.02 10.54 2.21
N PHE A 324 0.85 9.99 2.55
CA PHE A 324 0.70 9.24 3.80
C PHE A 324 1.55 7.96 3.79
N VAL A 325 1.53 7.19 2.70
CA VAL A 325 2.37 6.00 2.53
C VAL A 325 3.85 6.38 2.66
N LEU A 326 4.30 7.39 1.91
CA LEU A 326 5.67 7.85 1.93
C LEU A 326 6.12 8.26 3.32
N HIS A 327 5.33 9.08 4.02
CA HIS A 327 5.65 9.55 5.37
C HIS A 327 5.76 8.38 6.38
N GLN A 328 4.86 7.40 6.28
CA GLN A 328 4.89 6.22 7.14
C GLN A 328 6.07 5.29 6.82
N VAL A 329 6.46 5.18 5.55
CA VAL A 329 7.65 4.42 5.17
C VAL A 329 8.92 5.10 5.69
N GLU A 330 9.07 6.40 5.45
CA GLU A 330 10.24 7.18 5.89
C GLU A 330 10.43 7.19 7.41
N GLY A 331 9.32 7.22 8.16
CA GLY A 331 9.32 7.22 9.63
C GLY A 331 9.41 5.84 10.28
N SER A 332 9.56 4.76 9.51
CA SER A 332 9.53 3.40 10.05
C SER A 332 10.62 2.50 9.49
N LYS A 333 10.70 1.27 10.05
CA LYS A 333 11.60 0.23 9.56
C LYS A 333 11.30 -0.26 8.15
N ILE A 334 10.17 0.15 7.55
CA ILE A 334 9.85 -0.16 6.16
C ILE A 334 10.90 0.47 5.22
N ARG A 335 11.39 1.68 5.52
CA ARG A 335 12.46 2.32 4.72
C ARG A 335 13.72 1.46 4.64
N TYR A 336 14.18 0.90 5.76
CA TYR A 336 15.36 0.04 5.77
C TYR A 336 15.17 -1.26 4.96
N LEU A 337 13.92 -1.72 4.83
CA LEU A 337 13.60 -2.91 4.05
C LEU A 337 13.51 -2.63 2.55
N LEU A 338 12.89 -1.51 2.16
CA LEU A 338 12.65 -1.17 0.75
C LEU A 338 13.82 -0.41 0.10
N GLY A 339 14.63 0.28 0.90
CA GLY A 339 15.78 1.05 0.42
C GLY A 339 15.44 2.49 -0.01
N ASP A 340 16.47 3.33 -0.10
CA ASP A 340 16.30 4.75 -0.45
C ASP A 340 15.85 4.96 -1.90
N ASP A 341 16.20 4.05 -2.83
CA ASP A 341 15.73 4.11 -4.23
C ASP A 341 14.21 4.03 -4.34
N TRP A 342 13.58 3.20 -3.49
CA TRP A 342 12.12 3.12 -3.40
C TRP A 342 11.54 4.46 -2.94
N VAL A 343 12.14 5.09 -1.91
CA VAL A 343 11.71 6.39 -1.38
C VAL A 343 11.80 7.47 -2.44
N LEU A 344 12.93 7.56 -3.15
CA LEU A 344 13.13 8.55 -4.22
C LEU A 344 12.10 8.39 -5.34
N LYS A 345 11.84 7.15 -5.78
CA LYS A 345 10.82 6.88 -6.79
C LYS A 345 9.43 7.37 -6.37
N HIS A 346 9.03 7.14 -5.12
CA HIS A 346 7.71 7.54 -4.63
C HIS A 346 7.63 9.05 -4.34
N GLN A 347 8.75 9.69 -4.00
CA GLN A 347 8.84 11.15 -3.95
C GLN A 347 8.61 11.77 -5.34
N ASP A 348 9.16 11.18 -6.41
CA ASP A 348 8.94 11.67 -7.77
C ASP A 348 7.51 11.42 -8.24
N GLN A 349 6.93 10.24 -7.97
CA GLN A 349 5.50 9.99 -8.22
C GLN A 349 4.60 10.99 -7.48
N MET A 350 4.91 11.33 -6.23
CA MET A 350 4.18 12.36 -5.48
C MET A 350 4.26 13.72 -6.16
N LYS A 351 5.44 14.13 -6.65
CA LYS A 351 5.61 15.39 -7.40
C LYS A 351 4.80 15.38 -8.70
N ASP A 352 4.72 14.25 -9.38
CA ASP A 352 3.92 14.08 -10.60
C ASP A 352 2.42 14.26 -10.30
N HIS A 353 1.91 13.64 -9.24
CA HIS A 353 0.52 13.84 -8.80
C HIS A 353 0.22 15.28 -8.42
N ILE A 354 1.12 15.96 -7.68
CA ILE A 354 0.97 17.38 -7.34
C ILE A 354 0.96 18.25 -8.61
N SER A 355 1.87 17.99 -9.55
CA SER A 355 1.96 18.74 -10.80
C SER A 355 0.72 18.55 -11.67
N SER A 356 0.25 17.30 -11.79
CA SER A 356 -0.99 16.94 -12.47
C SER A 356 -2.20 17.63 -11.85
N PHE A 357 -2.31 17.59 -10.51
CA PHE A 357 -3.33 18.31 -9.75
C PHE A 357 -3.36 19.80 -10.09
N ILE A 358 -2.21 20.48 -9.99
CA ILE A 358 -2.13 21.93 -10.24
C ILE A 358 -2.48 22.26 -11.70
N ASN A 359 -2.01 21.45 -12.66
CA ASN A 359 -2.28 21.66 -14.07
C ASN A 359 -3.75 21.49 -14.41
N ILE A 360 -4.36 20.37 -13.99
CA ILE A 360 -5.75 20.04 -14.29
C ILE A 360 -6.70 21.00 -13.58
N SER A 361 -6.50 21.22 -12.27
CA SER A 361 -7.50 21.93 -11.46
C SER A 361 -7.55 23.44 -11.72
N TRP A 362 -6.47 24.01 -12.26
CA TRP A 362 -6.35 25.44 -12.55
C TRP A 362 -6.31 25.74 -14.05
N GLU A 363 -6.47 24.74 -14.92
CA GLU A 363 -6.42 24.90 -16.38
C GLU A 363 -7.40 25.97 -16.88
N SER A 364 -8.67 25.90 -16.45
CA SER A 364 -9.73 26.83 -16.88
C SER A 364 -9.43 28.28 -16.47
N VAL A 365 -8.84 28.47 -15.29
CA VAL A 365 -8.42 29.78 -14.78
C VAL A 365 -7.26 30.31 -15.62
N MET A 366 -6.25 29.47 -15.86
CA MET A 366 -5.07 29.83 -16.66
C MET A 366 -5.42 30.11 -18.13
N TYR A 367 -6.39 29.41 -18.69
CA TYR A 367 -6.85 29.57 -20.06
C TYR A 367 -7.34 30.99 -20.36
N CYS A 368 -7.89 31.68 -19.34
CA CYS A 368 -8.33 33.07 -19.46
C CYS A 368 -7.22 34.02 -19.94
N PHE A 369 -5.96 33.73 -19.61
CA PHE A 369 -4.82 34.58 -19.98
C PHE A 369 -4.25 34.29 -21.38
N HIS A 370 -4.57 33.14 -21.96
CA HIS A 370 -3.95 32.65 -23.20
C HIS A 370 -4.80 32.89 -24.46
N VAL A 371 -6.12 33.04 -24.32
CA VAL A 371 -7.03 33.15 -25.46
C VAL A 371 -7.53 34.57 -25.69
N LYS A 372 -7.44 35.04 -26.94
CA LYS A 372 -8.19 36.22 -27.40
C LYS A 372 -9.68 35.90 -27.27
N THR A 373 -10.37 36.55 -26.34
CA THR A 373 -11.78 36.33 -25.94
C THR A 373 -12.77 36.16 -27.11
N ASN A 374 -12.46 36.75 -28.27
CA ASN A 374 -13.26 36.64 -29.50
C ASN A 374 -13.39 35.20 -30.07
N LYS A 375 -12.70 34.19 -29.52
CA LYS A 375 -12.79 32.79 -29.98
C LYS A 375 -13.59 31.86 -29.06
N ILE A 376 -14.16 32.36 -27.95
CA ILE A 376 -15.00 31.55 -27.06
C ILE A 376 -16.48 31.89 -27.33
N PRO A 377 -17.27 30.99 -27.98
CA PRO A 377 -18.61 31.32 -28.48
C PRO A 377 -19.61 31.74 -27.39
N ILE A 378 -19.44 31.23 -26.16
CA ILE A 378 -20.35 31.45 -25.02
C ILE A 378 -20.06 32.77 -24.30
N PHE A 379 -18.83 33.29 -24.40
CA PHE A 379 -18.34 34.44 -23.64
C PHE A 379 -17.82 35.57 -24.54
N SER A 380 -18.17 35.55 -25.83
CA SER A 380 -17.67 36.49 -26.84
C SER A 380 -17.89 37.97 -26.48
N ASN A 381 -18.86 38.25 -25.60
CA ASN A 381 -19.23 39.60 -25.17
C ASN A 381 -18.68 40.02 -23.79
N LEU A 382 -18.03 39.13 -23.02
CA LEU A 382 -17.57 39.43 -21.65
C LEU A 382 -16.07 39.77 -21.61
N PRO A 383 -15.64 40.78 -20.83
CA PRO A 383 -14.22 41.05 -20.62
C PRO A 383 -13.51 39.86 -19.97
N THR A 384 -12.28 39.58 -20.42
CA THR A 384 -11.44 38.48 -19.91
C THR A 384 -11.39 38.40 -18.38
N LEU A 385 -11.25 39.55 -17.70
CA LEU A 385 -11.16 39.62 -16.25
C LEU A 385 -12.44 39.17 -15.53
N GLN A 386 -13.61 39.33 -16.15
CA GLN A 386 -14.87 38.82 -15.58
C GLN A 386 -14.96 37.29 -15.71
N ILE A 387 -14.53 36.74 -16.85
CA ILE A 387 -14.45 35.28 -17.06
C ILE A 387 -13.45 34.68 -16.07
N PHE A 388 -12.29 35.33 -15.89
CA PHE A 388 -11.30 34.95 -14.89
C PHE A 388 -11.91 34.91 -13.49
N ASN A 389 -12.57 35.98 -13.03
CA ASN A 389 -13.18 36.04 -11.70
C ASN A 389 -14.16 34.88 -11.48
N LEU A 390 -14.99 34.58 -12.47
CA LEU A 390 -15.96 33.47 -12.40
C LEU A 390 -15.25 32.11 -12.27
N GLN A 391 -14.25 31.84 -13.10
CA GLN A 391 -13.52 30.57 -13.06
C GLN A 391 -12.71 30.44 -11.76
N PHE A 392 -12.03 31.52 -11.35
CA PHE A 392 -11.27 31.57 -10.11
C PHE A 392 -12.16 31.30 -8.90
N GLU A 393 -13.28 32.01 -8.76
CA GLU A 393 -14.19 31.84 -7.62
C GLU A 393 -14.78 30.43 -7.57
N LYS A 394 -15.19 29.89 -8.73
CA LYS A 394 -15.68 28.51 -8.80
C LYS A 394 -14.63 27.52 -8.31
N THR A 395 -13.40 27.62 -8.82
CA THR A 395 -12.30 26.73 -8.43
C THR A 395 -11.93 26.93 -6.95
N TYR A 396 -11.81 28.17 -6.50
CA TYR A 396 -11.49 28.52 -5.11
C TYR A 396 -12.50 27.95 -4.13
N TRP A 397 -13.81 28.22 -4.30
CA TRP A 397 -14.83 27.75 -3.39
C TRP A 397 -14.96 26.23 -3.37
N THR A 398 -14.75 25.59 -4.52
CA THR A 398 -14.73 24.11 -4.60
C THR A 398 -13.55 23.56 -3.81
N GLN A 399 -12.34 24.04 -4.08
CA GLN A 399 -11.11 23.53 -3.48
C GLN A 399 -10.93 23.92 -2.00
N LYS A 400 -11.65 24.94 -1.52
CA LYS A 400 -11.70 25.31 -0.11
C LYS A 400 -12.29 24.19 0.75
N THR A 401 -13.21 23.39 0.19
CA THR A 401 -13.84 22.23 0.85
C THR A 401 -13.01 20.95 0.80
N TRP A 402 -11.89 20.97 0.08
CA TRP A 402 -10.99 19.81 0.00
C TRP A 402 -10.02 19.86 1.16
N LYS A 403 -9.43 18.73 1.55
CA LYS A 403 -8.55 18.66 2.70
C LYS A 403 -7.23 18.01 2.33
N VAL A 404 -6.13 18.67 2.70
CA VAL A 404 -4.80 18.04 2.73
C VAL A 404 -4.39 17.91 4.20
N GLU A 405 -4.28 16.68 4.69
CA GLU A 405 -4.05 16.42 6.12
C GLU A 405 -2.66 16.87 6.57
N ASN A 406 -1.63 16.72 5.73
CA ASN A 406 -0.26 17.10 6.05
C ASN A 406 -0.06 18.62 5.89
N PRO A 407 0.24 19.38 6.96
CA PRO A 407 0.34 20.85 6.87
C PRO A 407 1.48 21.35 5.98
N LEU A 408 2.61 20.63 5.95
CA LEU A 408 3.77 21.01 5.13
C LEU A 408 3.45 20.82 3.65
N LEU A 409 2.90 19.66 3.28
CA LEU A 409 2.44 19.39 1.91
C LEU A 409 1.41 20.42 1.47
N ARG A 410 0.43 20.69 2.34
CA ARG A 410 -0.60 21.70 2.08
C ARG A 410 -0.02 23.08 1.83
N SER A 411 0.91 23.52 2.68
CA SER A 411 1.62 24.80 2.50
C SER A 411 2.38 24.84 1.17
N ASN A 412 3.07 23.75 0.81
CA ASN A 412 3.80 23.67 -0.46
C ASN A 412 2.86 23.73 -1.66
N MET A 413 1.73 23.01 -1.64
CA MET A 413 0.73 23.05 -2.70
C MET A 413 0.11 24.44 -2.87
N ARG A 414 -0.25 25.11 -1.75
CA ARG A 414 -0.74 26.50 -1.78
C ARG A 414 0.27 27.43 -2.42
N LYS A 415 1.54 27.32 -2.02
CA LYS A 415 2.64 28.11 -2.59
C LYS A 415 2.75 27.89 -4.10
N SER A 416 2.80 26.64 -4.57
CA SER A 416 2.92 26.34 -6.00
C SER A 416 1.72 26.82 -6.83
N VAL A 417 0.50 26.72 -6.30
CA VAL A 417 -0.69 27.30 -6.95
C VAL A 417 -0.59 28.83 -7.02
N SER A 418 -0.23 29.46 -5.89
CA SER A 418 -0.09 30.91 -5.77
C SER A 418 0.95 31.46 -6.74
N GLU A 419 2.17 30.92 -6.72
CA GLU A 419 3.25 31.33 -7.61
C GLU A 419 2.84 31.25 -9.07
N LYS A 420 2.23 30.12 -9.48
CA LYS A 420 1.82 29.91 -10.87
C LYS A 420 0.73 30.90 -11.29
N LEU A 421 -0.31 31.07 -10.45
CA LEU A 421 -1.48 31.86 -10.80
C LEU A 421 -1.21 33.35 -10.75
N VAL A 422 -0.57 33.82 -9.68
CA VAL A 422 -0.29 35.23 -9.46
C VAL A 422 0.71 35.73 -10.49
N GLN A 423 1.74 34.94 -10.85
CA GLN A 423 2.66 35.30 -11.92
C GLN A 423 1.95 35.51 -13.26
N ALA A 424 1.04 34.59 -13.64
CA ALA A 424 0.28 34.70 -14.89
C ALA A 424 -0.68 35.90 -14.86
N TYR A 425 -1.36 36.11 -13.73
CA TYR A 425 -2.29 37.22 -13.53
C TYR A 425 -1.59 38.58 -13.62
N SER A 426 -0.49 38.76 -12.89
CA SER A 426 0.32 39.98 -12.89
C SER A 426 0.83 40.30 -14.30
N THR A 427 1.37 39.31 -15.00
CA THR A 427 1.82 39.46 -16.40
C THR A 427 0.68 39.93 -17.32
N TYR A 428 -0.53 39.38 -17.13
CA TYR A 428 -1.70 39.79 -17.88
C TYR A 428 -2.10 41.25 -17.59
N LEU A 429 -2.12 41.64 -16.31
CA LEU A 429 -2.43 43.01 -15.89
C LEU A 429 -1.44 44.00 -16.49
N GLU A 430 -0.15 43.67 -16.47
CA GLU A 430 0.90 44.51 -17.01
C GLU A 430 0.75 44.75 -18.52
N LYS A 431 0.33 43.73 -19.26
CA LYS A 431 0.08 43.84 -20.70
C LYS A 431 -1.16 44.70 -21.01
N HIS A 432 -2.06 44.90 -20.05
CA HIS A 432 -3.34 45.59 -20.21
C HIS A 432 -3.52 46.78 -19.24
N LYS A 433 -2.41 47.44 -18.85
CA LYS A 433 -2.35 48.55 -17.85
C LYS A 433 -3.43 49.63 -18.02
N ASN A 434 -3.87 49.92 -19.24
CA ASN A 434 -4.85 50.98 -19.53
C ASN A 434 -6.32 50.56 -19.32
N LYS A 435 -6.63 49.26 -19.34
CA LYS A 435 -8.01 48.73 -19.27
C LYS A 435 -8.26 47.87 -18.02
N ALA A 436 -7.22 47.22 -17.50
CA ALA A 436 -7.33 46.29 -16.39
C ALA A 436 -7.82 46.91 -15.07
N PRO A 437 -7.34 48.10 -14.62
CA PRO A 437 -7.75 48.68 -13.32
C PRO A 437 -9.26 48.93 -13.19
N LYS A 438 -9.97 49.17 -14.29
CA LYS A 438 -11.41 49.45 -14.30
C LYS A 438 -12.28 48.20 -14.17
N LEU A 439 -11.72 47.01 -14.39
CA LEU A 439 -12.43 45.73 -14.47
C LEU A 439 -11.90 44.70 -13.46
N MET A 440 -10.87 45.07 -12.72
CA MET A 440 -10.16 44.22 -11.76
C MET A 440 -10.97 44.14 -10.45
N LYS A 441 -11.27 42.90 -10.04
CA LYS A 441 -11.95 42.61 -8.77
C LYS A 441 -10.95 42.28 -7.65
N TYR A 442 -9.84 41.65 -7.99
CA TYR A 442 -8.81 41.18 -7.07
C TYR A 442 -7.45 41.74 -7.47
N THR A 443 -6.68 42.25 -6.52
CA THR A 443 -5.24 42.52 -6.76
C THR A 443 -4.45 41.20 -6.71
N PRO A 444 -3.19 41.17 -7.20
CA PRO A 444 -2.29 40.04 -6.98
C PRO A 444 -2.21 39.60 -5.51
N GLU A 445 -2.14 40.57 -4.58
CA GLU A 445 -2.07 40.34 -3.14
C GLU A 445 -3.38 39.75 -2.57
N ASP A 446 -4.54 40.19 -3.08
CA ASP A 446 -5.83 39.59 -2.73
C ASP A 446 -5.89 38.11 -3.13
N LEU A 447 -5.38 37.76 -4.31
CA LEU A 447 -5.32 36.38 -4.77
C LEU A 447 -4.41 35.53 -3.88
N GLU A 448 -3.20 36.00 -3.56
CA GLU A 448 -2.28 35.30 -2.65
C GLU A 448 -2.94 35.00 -1.30
N LYS A 449 -3.62 36.01 -0.73
CA LYS A 449 -4.34 35.86 0.53
C LYS A 449 -5.44 34.81 0.44
N LEU A 450 -6.27 34.84 -0.60
CA LEU A 450 -7.33 33.84 -0.79
C LEU A 450 -6.74 32.43 -0.97
N LEU A 451 -5.71 32.28 -1.81
CA LEU A 451 -5.08 30.99 -2.09
C LEU A 451 -4.45 30.35 -0.84
N SER A 452 -4.07 31.17 0.15
CA SER A 452 -3.56 30.69 1.44
C SER A 452 -4.60 29.92 2.27
N ASP A 453 -5.89 30.05 1.96
CA ASP A 453 -7.00 29.35 2.64
C ASP A 453 -7.35 27.99 2.00
N LEU A 454 -6.76 27.63 0.86
CA LEU A 454 -7.16 26.43 0.12
C LEU A 454 -6.84 25.14 0.88
N PHE A 455 -7.65 24.11 0.72
CA PHE A 455 -7.36 22.76 1.25
C PHE A 455 -7.42 22.62 2.80
N GLU A 456 -8.08 23.54 3.51
CA GLU A 456 -8.33 23.40 4.95
C GLU A 456 -9.36 22.30 5.27
N GLY A 457 -10.38 22.15 4.41
CA GLY A 457 -11.49 21.19 4.59
C GLY A 457 -12.73 21.84 5.17
#